data_AF-A0A6J1WPD9-F1
#
_entry.id   AF-A0A6J1WPD9-F1
#
_cell.length_a   1.000
_cell.length_b   1.000
_cell.length_c   1.000
_cell.angle_alpha   90.00
_cell.angle_beta   90.00
_cell.angle_gamma   90.00
#
_symmetry.space_group_name_H-M   'P 1'
#
loop_
_entity.id
_entity.type
_entity.pdbx_description
1 polymer ?
#
loop_
_entity_poly.entity_id
_entity_poly.type
_entity_poly.pdbx_seq_one_letter_code
_entity_poly.pdbx_strand_id
1 'polypeptide(L)'
;YHIFFSLPKYLSPETILKGGGPAADVWSFGIILLELCIGKLWHNLKPGPILRRILTLVHANNPAERIAREHDCLDTYKEVPENLRNIIEMCLKIYPSERATFATLVDKLSQIDDKELVTVKAERGLMGCKLQYLYHWWQLAGGDIQAELKKNCLIKNTPPILSMPIAILLDGCTIGGKTGALYDRRIAKYSLDLLKIRLNHIPPHDYYPLMHERKKEYDAVLLPKIIRERDTEYQFYRLLLFQRLLHGYPFTAPYIRAEAEIDIPPLVRGDVWAALLGVVGDIQDQYERIDKETPTPTDRQ
;
A
#
# COMPACT_ATOMS: atom_id res chain seq x y z
N TYR A 1 -19.91 -6.03 13.66
CA TYR A 1 -18.68 -6.85 13.67
C TYR A 1 -17.49 -5.93 13.48
N HIS A 2 -16.78 -5.60 14.56
CA HIS A 2 -15.55 -4.80 14.47
C HIS A 2 -14.45 -5.68 13.88
N ILE A 3 -14.24 -5.56 12.57
CA ILE A 3 -13.11 -6.19 11.89
C ILE A 3 -11.85 -5.54 12.45
N PHE A 4 -11.01 -6.33 13.12
CA PHE A 4 -9.71 -5.90 13.61
C PHE A 4 -8.82 -5.56 12.39
N PHE A 5 -8.63 -4.26 12.11
CA PHE A 5 -7.79 -3.77 11.01
C PHE A 5 -6.28 -3.83 11.31
N SER A 6 -5.90 -4.21 12.54
CA SER A 6 -4.51 -4.39 12.95
C SER A 6 -4.06 -5.84 12.81
N LEU A 7 -2.81 -6.05 12.39
CA LEU A 7 -2.15 -7.36 12.46
C LEU A 7 -2.22 -7.89 13.92
N PRO A 8 -2.88 -9.03 14.19
CA PRO A 8 -3.18 -9.51 15.54
C PRO A 8 -1.94 -9.65 16.44
N LYS A 9 -0.76 -9.87 15.85
CA LYS A 9 0.51 -10.05 16.56
C LYS A 9 1.03 -8.81 17.27
N TYR A 10 0.66 -7.61 16.82
CA TYR A 10 1.15 -6.36 17.41
C TYR A 10 0.16 -5.75 18.41
N LEU A 11 -1.02 -6.35 18.55
CA LEU A 11 -2.03 -5.85 19.48
C LEU A 11 -1.57 -5.96 20.93
N SER A 12 -1.77 -4.88 21.68
CA SER A 12 -1.57 -4.89 23.12
C SER A 12 -2.73 -5.58 23.85
N PRO A 13 -2.50 -6.17 25.04
CA PRO A 13 -3.54 -6.88 25.78
C PRO A 13 -4.80 -6.04 26.04
N GLU A 14 -4.65 -4.75 26.34
CA GLU A 14 -5.76 -3.83 26.57
C GLU A 14 -6.51 -3.48 25.29
N THR A 15 -5.83 -3.39 24.14
CA THR A 15 -6.48 -3.13 22.85
C THR A 15 -7.41 -4.28 22.47
N ILE A 16 -7.03 -5.51 22.82
CA ILE A 16 -7.86 -6.70 22.62
C ILE A 16 -9.14 -6.64 23.49
N LEU A 17 -9.05 -6.10 24.70
CA LEU A 17 -10.12 -6.15 25.71
C LEU A 17 -11.07 -4.94 25.67
N LYS A 18 -10.54 -3.72 25.59
CA LYS A 18 -11.28 -2.47 25.83
C LYS A 18 -11.00 -1.36 24.80
N GLY A 19 -10.17 -1.61 23.80
CA GLY A 19 -9.74 -0.62 22.81
C GLY A 19 -8.38 0.02 23.15
N GLY A 20 -7.74 0.58 22.12
CA GLY A 20 -6.36 1.08 22.20
C GLY A 20 -6.25 2.55 22.59
N GLY A 21 -5.05 2.93 23.04
CA GLY A 21 -4.62 4.32 23.26
C GLY A 21 -3.14 4.47 22.87
N PRO A 22 -2.51 5.65 23.09
CA PRO A 22 -1.12 5.89 22.66
C PRO A 22 -0.09 4.87 23.21
N ALA A 23 -0.37 4.29 24.37
CA ALA A 23 0.45 3.23 24.98
C ALA A 23 0.40 1.89 24.22
N ALA A 24 -0.60 1.66 23.38
CA ALA A 24 -0.69 0.48 22.52
C ALA A 24 0.34 0.50 21.38
N ASP A 25 0.67 1.70 20.88
CA ASP A 25 1.72 1.88 19.87
C ASP A 25 3.10 1.57 20.46
N VAL A 26 3.33 1.91 21.73
CA VAL A 26 4.55 1.55 22.47
C VAL A 26 4.69 0.02 22.60
N TRP A 27 3.61 -0.69 22.91
CA TRP A 27 3.61 -2.15 22.93
C TRP A 27 3.94 -2.73 21.55
N SER A 28 3.28 -2.21 20.51
CA SER A 28 3.51 -2.64 19.12
C SER A 28 4.96 -2.45 18.73
N PHE A 29 5.57 -1.32 19.09
CA PHE A 29 6.98 -1.02 18.89
C PHE A 29 7.89 -2.02 19.62
N GLY A 30 7.58 -2.37 20.87
CA GLY A 30 8.30 -3.40 21.63
C GLY A 30 8.29 -4.77 20.96
N ILE A 31 7.13 -5.20 20.43
CA ILE A 31 7.01 -6.45 19.68
C ILE A 31 7.83 -6.40 18.38
N ILE A 32 7.86 -5.25 17.69
CA ILE A 32 8.70 -5.07 16.48
C ILE A 32 10.18 -5.19 16.83
N LEU A 33 10.65 -4.51 17.89
CA LEU A 33 12.05 -4.61 18.35
C LEU A 33 12.41 -6.06 18.69
N LEU A 34 11.54 -6.75 19.42
CA LEU A 34 11.74 -8.16 19.75
C LEU A 34 11.80 -9.02 18.48
N GLU A 35 10.88 -8.84 17.53
CA GLU A 35 10.86 -9.57 16.24
C GLU A 35 12.14 -9.32 15.41
N LEU A 36 12.74 -8.13 15.50
CA LEU A 36 14.03 -7.83 14.87
C LEU A 36 15.20 -8.54 15.54
N CYS A 37 15.16 -8.71 16.88
CA CYS A 37 16.24 -9.36 17.63
C CYS A 37 16.23 -10.89 17.51
N ILE A 38 15.06 -11.52 17.63
CA ILE A 38 14.95 -12.99 17.71
C ILE A 38 14.28 -13.64 16.48
N GLY A 39 13.81 -12.85 15.52
CA GLY A 39 13.19 -13.33 14.28
C GLY A 39 11.66 -13.38 14.31
N LYS A 40 11.07 -13.97 13.26
CA LYS A 40 9.63 -13.89 12.97
C LYS A 40 8.75 -14.57 14.04
N LEU A 41 8.04 -13.74 14.80
CA LEU A 41 7.10 -14.19 15.83
C LEU A 41 5.78 -14.70 15.23
N TRP A 42 5.30 -15.83 15.76
CA TRP A 42 3.97 -16.43 15.52
C TRP A 42 3.56 -16.57 14.04
N HIS A 43 4.53 -16.77 13.15
CA HIS A 43 4.30 -16.76 11.70
C HIS A 43 3.38 -17.88 11.18
N ASN A 44 3.22 -18.98 11.91
CA ASN A 44 2.38 -20.13 11.54
C ASN A 44 1.02 -20.18 12.25
N LEU A 45 0.65 -19.15 13.01
CA LEU A 45 -0.56 -19.18 13.84
C LEU A 45 -1.70 -18.35 13.22
N LYS A 46 -2.93 -18.85 13.37
CA LYS A 46 -4.15 -18.09 13.05
C LYS A 46 -4.34 -16.94 14.07
N PRO A 47 -5.12 -15.89 13.73
CA PRO A 47 -5.38 -14.75 14.62
C PRO A 47 -5.84 -15.12 16.04
N GLY A 48 -6.82 -16.02 16.19
CA GLY A 48 -7.36 -16.40 17.51
C GLY A 48 -6.30 -16.94 18.49
N PRO A 49 -5.50 -17.95 18.09
CA PRO A 49 -4.37 -18.42 18.89
C PRO A 49 -3.36 -17.34 19.27
N ILE A 50 -3.07 -16.39 18.37
CA ILE A 50 -2.13 -15.28 18.64
C ILE A 50 -2.69 -14.40 19.77
N LEU A 51 -3.96 -13.99 19.67
CA LEU A 51 -4.61 -13.18 20.70
C LEU A 51 -4.61 -13.88 22.05
N ARG A 52 -4.89 -15.20 22.08
CA ARG A 52 -4.85 -15.99 23.32
C ARG A 52 -3.45 -15.98 23.94
N ARG A 53 -2.39 -16.13 23.14
CA ARG A 53 -1.00 -16.09 23.64
C ARG A 53 -0.67 -14.72 24.23
N ILE A 54 -1.05 -13.64 23.53
CA ILE A 54 -0.85 -12.28 24.04
C ILE A 54 -1.57 -12.08 25.39
N LEU A 55 -2.82 -12.56 25.51
CA LEU A 55 -3.56 -12.47 26.78
C LEU A 55 -2.92 -13.30 27.90
N THR A 56 -2.28 -14.44 27.59
CA THR A 56 -1.57 -15.21 28.61
C THR A 56 -0.30 -14.55 29.13
N LEU A 57 0.23 -13.53 28.44
CA LEU A 57 1.39 -12.77 28.91
C LEU A 57 1.10 -11.97 30.18
N VAL A 58 -0.18 -11.74 30.52
CA VAL A 58 -0.59 -11.10 31.78
C VAL A 58 -0.06 -11.86 33.02
N HIS A 59 0.16 -13.17 32.89
CA HIS A 59 0.71 -14.00 33.95
C HIS A 59 2.25 -14.07 33.94
N ALA A 60 2.91 -13.46 32.95
CA ALA A 60 4.36 -13.45 32.84
C ALA A 60 4.95 -12.25 33.57
N ASN A 61 5.98 -12.48 34.39
CA ASN A 61 6.72 -11.40 35.04
C ASN A 61 7.52 -10.56 34.00
N ASN A 62 8.06 -11.24 32.98
CA ASN A 62 8.72 -10.62 31.84
C ASN A 62 8.09 -11.14 30.53
N PRO A 63 7.24 -10.33 29.87
CA PRO A 63 6.60 -10.73 28.63
C PRO A 63 7.59 -11.00 27.48
N ALA A 64 8.69 -10.24 27.38
CA ALA A 64 9.69 -10.41 26.33
C ALA A 64 10.38 -11.79 26.43
N GLU A 65 10.83 -12.14 27.64
CA GLU A 65 11.48 -13.41 27.90
C GLU A 65 10.51 -14.59 27.71
N ARG A 66 9.25 -14.42 28.11
CA ARG A 66 8.21 -15.45 27.89
C ARG A 66 8.01 -15.71 26.40
N ILE A 67 7.93 -14.67 25.58
CA ILE A 67 7.82 -14.80 24.12
C ILE A 67 9.06 -15.50 23.55
N ALA A 68 10.26 -15.12 23.98
CA ALA A 68 11.50 -15.76 23.54
C ALA A 68 11.55 -17.27 23.86
N ARG A 69 11.09 -17.68 25.05
CA ARG A 69 10.96 -19.10 25.41
C ARG A 69 9.94 -19.85 24.57
N GLU A 70 8.85 -19.21 24.18
CA GLU A 70 7.81 -19.85 23.33
C GLU A 70 8.28 -20.13 21.90
N HIS A 71 9.34 -19.46 21.44
CA HIS A 71 9.92 -19.64 20.11
C HIS A 71 11.28 -20.34 20.14
N ASP A 72 11.68 -20.90 21.29
CA ASP A 72 13.00 -21.53 21.49
C ASP A 72 14.18 -20.58 21.17
N CYS A 73 13.98 -19.26 21.36
CA CYS A 73 14.97 -18.20 21.09
C CYS A 73 15.48 -17.53 22.38
N LEU A 74 15.38 -18.19 23.54
CA LEU A 74 15.80 -17.61 24.81
C LEU A 74 17.29 -17.28 24.83
N ASP A 75 18.12 -18.16 24.26
CA ASP A 75 19.58 -17.96 24.24
C ASP A 75 19.94 -16.78 23.32
N THR A 76 19.32 -16.71 22.14
CA THR A 76 19.44 -15.55 21.23
C THR A 76 18.99 -14.26 21.91
N TYR A 77 17.91 -14.27 22.69
CA TYR A 77 17.45 -13.09 23.44
C TYR A 77 18.48 -12.65 24.50
N LYS A 78 19.16 -13.60 25.16
CA LYS A 78 20.21 -13.30 26.15
C LYS A 78 21.49 -12.74 25.54
N GLU A 79 21.74 -13.00 24.25
CA GLU A 79 22.86 -12.42 23.50
C GLU A 79 22.59 -10.96 23.08
N VAL A 80 21.33 -10.52 23.04
CA VAL A 80 20.95 -9.14 22.71
C VAL A 80 21.56 -8.16 23.73
N PRO A 81 22.12 -7.01 23.31
CA PRO A 81 22.66 -6.00 24.23
C PRO A 81 21.66 -5.60 25.32
N GLU A 82 22.15 -5.48 26.57
CA GLU A 82 21.31 -5.19 27.73
C GLU A 82 20.51 -3.90 27.59
N ASN A 83 21.11 -2.86 27.01
CA ASN A 83 20.43 -1.60 26.72
C ASN A 83 19.18 -1.79 25.84
N LEU A 84 19.27 -2.66 24.82
CA LEU A 84 18.15 -2.93 23.92
C LEU A 84 17.10 -3.83 24.57
N ARG A 85 17.51 -4.82 25.37
CA ARG A 85 16.57 -5.61 26.19
C ARG A 85 15.77 -4.74 27.15
N ASN A 86 16.44 -3.81 27.83
CA ASN A 86 15.79 -2.88 28.74
C ASN A 86 14.73 -2.02 28.02
N ILE A 87 15.01 -1.55 26.81
CA ILE A 87 14.04 -0.81 25.98
C ILE A 87 12.84 -1.70 25.61
N ILE A 88 13.07 -2.94 25.19
CA ILE A 88 12.00 -3.91 24.89
C ILE A 88 11.12 -4.13 26.12
N GLU A 89 11.72 -4.33 27.30
CA GLU A 89 11.00 -4.56 28.55
C GLU A 89 10.24 -3.33 29.05
N MET A 90 10.73 -2.12 28.77
CA MET A 90 10.02 -0.86 29.01
C MET A 90 8.80 -0.70 28.10
N CYS A 91 8.84 -1.28 26.90
CA CYS A 91 7.72 -1.27 25.95
C CYS A 91 6.69 -2.36 26.27
N LEU A 92 7.14 -3.55 26.67
CA LEU A 92 6.32 -4.74 26.90
C LEU A 92 5.83 -4.87 28.35
N LYS A 93 5.42 -3.76 28.99
CA LYS A 93 4.71 -3.81 30.28
C LYS A 93 3.23 -4.14 30.07
N ILE A 94 2.66 -4.94 30.97
CA ILE A 94 1.24 -5.34 30.87
C ILE A 94 0.32 -4.14 31.08
N TYR A 95 0.60 -3.31 32.08
CA TYR A 95 -0.18 -2.12 32.36
C TYR A 95 0.23 -0.95 31.46
N PRO A 96 -0.71 -0.31 30.73
CA PRO A 96 -0.40 0.82 29.86
C PRO A 96 0.25 2.01 30.57
N SER A 97 -0.08 2.24 31.84
CA SER A 97 0.45 3.33 32.67
C SER A 97 1.92 3.16 33.05
N GLU A 98 2.43 1.92 33.03
CA GLU A 98 3.82 1.60 33.37
C GLU A 98 4.74 1.61 32.14
N ARG A 99 4.15 1.66 30.93
CA ARG A 99 4.92 1.70 29.70
C ARG A 99 5.63 3.03 29.55
N ALA A 100 6.84 2.97 29.02
CA ALA A 100 7.60 4.16 28.67
C ALA A 100 6.88 5.02 27.62
N THR A 101 7.16 6.32 27.62
CA THR A 101 6.70 7.21 26.55
C THR A 101 7.70 7.22 25.40
N PHE A 102 7.25 7.53 24.17
CA PHE A 102 8.17 7.63 23.03
C PHE A 102 9.31 8.64 23.27
N ALA A 103 9.07 9.74 23.98
CA ALA A 103 10.13 10.69 24.34
C ALA A 103 11.26 10.02 25.12
N THR A 104 10.92 9.20 26.13
CA THR A 104 11.91 8.45 26.91
C THR A 104 12.60 7.34 26.11
N LEU A 105 11.88 6.72 25.17
CA LEU A 105 12.44 5.67 24.31
C LEU A 105 13.44 6.26 23.31
N VAL A 106 13.13 7.42 22.72
CA VAL A 106 14.02 8.12 21.78
C VAL A 106 15.32 8.53 22.47
N ASP A 107 15.25 9.08 23.69
CA ASP A 107 16.43 9.43 24.48
C ASP A 107 17.33 8.20 24.71
N LYS A 108 16.75 7.07 25.13
CA LYS A 108 17.50 5.82 25.35
C LYS A 108 18.06 5.22 24.05
N LEU A 109 17.31 5.27 22.96
CA LEU A 109 17.78 4.79 21.65
C LEU A 109 18.95 5.63 21.13
N SER A 110 18.95 6.94 21.39
CA SER A 110 20.05 7.84 20.98
C SER A 110 21.38 7.56 21.70
N GLN A 111 21.33 6.84 22.83
CA GLN A 111 22.50 6.45 23.62
C GLN A 111 23.06 5.08 23.20
N ILE A 112 22.42 4.38 22.26
CA ILE A 112 22.91 3.10 21.74
C ILE A 112 24.04 3.38 20.73
N ASP A 113 25.10 2.59 20.82
CA ASP A 113 26.31 2.74 20.02
C ASP A 113 26.09 2.27 18.57
N ASP A 114 26.14 3.18 17.60
CA ASP A 114 25.88 2.95 16.16
C ASP A 114 27.07 2.33 15.39
N LYS A 115 28.03 1.70 16.09
CA LYS A 115 29.36 1.37 15.53
C LYS A 115 29.35 0.46 14.31
N GLU A 116 28.33 -0.36 14.12
CA GLU A 116 28.15 -1.15 12.90
C GLU A 116 26.73 -0.97 12.35
N LEU A 117 26.57 0.03 11.48
CA LEU A 117 25.38 0.13 10.64
C LEU A 117 25.31 -1.11 9.75
N VAL A 118 24.38 -2.01 10.07
CA VAL A 118 24.00 -3.10 9.16
C VAL A 118 23.51 -2.45 7.87
N THR A 119 23.87 -3.04 6.72
CA THR A 119 23.32 -2.63 5.44
C THR A 119 21.80 -2.79 5.45
N VAL A 120 21.11 -1.68 5.72
CA VAL A 120 19.65 -1.64 5.60
C VAL A 120 19.32 -1.99 4.14
N LYS A 121 18.31 -2.84 3.94
CA LYS A 121 17.85 -3.17 2.59
C LYS A 121 17.62 -1.87 1.82
N ALA A 122 18.24 -1.78 0.65
CA ALA A 122 18.11 -0.61 -0.22
C ALA A 122 16.64 -0.22 -0.35
N GLU A 123 16.38 1.08 -0.21
CA GLU A 123 15.04 1.63 -0.35
C GLU A 123 14.50 1.25 -1.72
N ARG A 124 13.31 0.65 -1.73
CA ARG A 124 12.76 0.09 -2.98
C ARG A 124 12.40 1.18 -4.00
N GLY A 125 12.30 2.44 -3.58
CA GLY A 125 11.89 3.57 -4.42
C GLY A 125 10.67 3.22 -5.27
N LEU A 126 10.77 3.43 -6.59
CA LEU A 126 9.74 3.09 -7.56
C LEU A 126 9.31 1.62 -7.56
N MET A 127 10.23 0.70 -7.25
CA MET A 127 9.93 -0.75 -7.18
C MET A 127 9.13 -1.12 -5.92
N GLY A 128 9.02 -0.21 -4.95
CA GLY A 128 8.14 -0.36 -3.79
C GLY A 128 6.69 0.07 -4.06
N CYS A 129 6.44 0.78 -5.16
CA CYS A 129 5.13 1.33 -5.49
C CYS A 129 4.22 0.29 -6.18
N LYS A 130 2.89 0.54 -6.13
CA LYS A 130 1.91 -0.29 -6.85
C LYS A 130 2.18 -0.25 -8.35
N LEU A 131 2.10 -1.40 -9.02
CA LEU A 131 2.36 -1.51 -10.47
C LEU A 131 1.47 -0.58 -11.30
N GLN A 132 0.19 -0.46 -10.94
CA GLN A 132 -0.74 0.47 -11.59
C GLN A 132 -0.26 1.93 -11.54
N TYR A 133 0.36 2.36 -10.44
CA TYR A 133 0.88 3.72 -10.28
C TYR A 133 2.16 3.90 -11.08
N LEU A 134 3.04 2.89 -11.02
CA LEU A 134 4.27 2.88 -11.81
C LEU A 134 3.97 2.98 -13.31
N TYR A 135 2.97 2.24 -13.79
CA TYR A 135 2.51 2.31 -15.17
C TYR A 135 1.93 3.68 -15.52
N HIS A 136 1.10 4.25 -14.64
CA HIS A 136 0.53 5.57 -14.85
C HIS A 136 1.60 6.67 -14.92
N TRP A 137 2.54 6.69 -13.98
CA TRP A 137 3.66 7.64 -14.01
C TRP A 137 4.57 7.42 -15.21
N TRP A 138 4.76 6.17 -15.64
CA TRP A 138 5.51 5.87 -16.86
C TRP A 138 4.82 6.45 -18.11
N GLN A 139 3.49 6.39 -18.20
CA GLN A 139 2.75 7.05 -19.28
C GLN A 139 2.91 8.58 -19.23
N LEU A 140 2.82 9.19 -18.04
CA LEU A 140 3.08 10.64 -17.85
C LEU A 140 4.53 11.02 -18.17
N ALA A 141 5.48 10.10 -17.96
CA ALA A 141 6.89 10.26 -18.32
C ALA A 141 7.13 10.32 -19.84
N GLY A 142 6.12 10.00 -20.65
CA GLY A 142 6.21 9.87 -22.11
C GLY A 142 6.21 8.43 -22.60
N GLY A 143 5.91 7.46 -21.74
CA GLY A 143 5.77 6.06 -22.10
C GLY A 143 4.52 5.82 -22.96
N ASP A 144 4.70 5.18 -24.11
CA ASP A 144 3.61 4.79 -25.00
C ASP A 144 3.59 3.27 -25.18
N ILE A 145 2.56 2.64 -24.62
CA ILE A 145 2.38 1.18 -24.68
C ILE A 145 2.14 0.71 -26.11
N GLN A 146 1.45 1.49 -26.95
CA GLN A 146 1.18 1.10 -28.34
C GLN A 146 2.46 1.16 -29.16
N ALA A 147 3.28 2.19 -28.97
CA ALA A 147 4.58 2.30 -29.62
C ALA A 147 5.52 1.16 -29.18
N GLU A 148 5.59 0.86 -27.88
CA GLU A 148 6.42 -0.22 -27.34
C GLU A 148 5.96 -1.62 -27.79
N LEU A 149 4.65 -1.87 -27.83
CA LEU A 149 4.11 -3.14 -28.33
C LEU A 149 4.37 -3.35 -29.83
N LYS A 150 4.29 -2.28 -30.64
CA LYS A 150 4.64 -2.31 -32.06
C LYS A 150 6.14 -2.55 -32.26
N LYS A 151 6.99 -1.84 -31.52
CA LYS A 151 8.46 -1.98 -31.56
C LYS A 151 8.91 -3.42 -31.24
N ASN A 152 8.25 -4.08 -30.30
CA ASN A 152 8.54 -5.46 -29.91
C ASN A 152 7.78 -6.50 -30.76
N CYS A 153 7.10 -6.08 -31.84
CA CYS A 153 6.32 -6.95 -32.72
C CYS A 153 5.25 -7.78 -31.99
N LEU A 154 4.71 -7.26 -30.88
CA LEU A 154 3.65 -7.89 -30.07
C LEU A 154 2.25 -7.48 -30.55
N ILE A 155 2.14 -6.28 -31.10
CA ILE A 155 1.00 -5.85 -31.91
C ILE A 155 1.46 -5.79 -33.35
N LYS A 156 0.90 -6.67 -34.18
CA LYS A 156 1.09 -6.62 -35.63
C LYS A 156 -0.21 -6.18 -36.28
N ASN A 157 -0.09 -5.31 -37.29
CA ASN A 157 -1.22 -5.03 -38.16
C ASN A 157 -1.59 -6.33 -38.88
N THR A 158 -2.89 -6.65 -38.95
CA THR A 158 -3.35 -7.74 -39.82
C THR A 158 -2.91 -7.47 -41.25
N PRO A 159 -2.38 -8.47 -41.96
CA PRO A 159 -2.07 -8.31 -43.38
C PRO A 159 -3.33 -7.91 -44.16
N PRO A 160 -3.22 -7.04 -45.18
CA PRO A 160 -4.38 -6.48 -45.89
C PRO A 160 -5.35 -7.51 -46.45
N ILE A 161 -4.83 -8.70 -46.80
CA ILE A 161 -5.63 -9.81 -47.31
C ILE A 161 -6.64 -10.38 -46.29
N LEU A 162 -6.35 -10.26 -44.99
CA LEU A 162 -7.25 -10.69 -43.91
C LEU A 162 -8.22 -9.58 -43.47
N SER A 163 -7.94 -8.33 -43.85
CA SER A 163 -8.86 -7.21 -43.65
C SER A 163 -9.88 -7.05 -44.78
N MET A 164 -9.78 -7.85 -45.85
CA MET A 164 -10.76 -7.81 -46.93
C MET A 164 -12.10 -8.41 -46.48
N PRO A 165 -13.22 -7.83 -46.93
CA PRO A 165 -14.52 -8.43 -46.69
C PRO A 165 -14.59 -9.80 -47.38
N ILE A 166 -15.12 -10.79 -46.68
CA ILE A 166 -15.28 -12.16 -47.17
C ILE A 166 -16.44 -12.22 -48.18
N ALA A 167 -17.48 -11.43 -47.95
CA ALA A 167 -18.58 -11.25 -48.89
C ALA A 167 -19.09 -9.81 -48.86
N ILE A 168 -19.62 -9.35 -49.99
CA ILE A 168 -20.32 -8.08 -50.13
C ILE A 168 -21.75 -8.43 -50.55
N LEU A 169 -22.72 -8.06 -49.74
CA LEU A 169 -24.14 -8.26 -50.02
C LEU A 169 -24.60 -7.27 -51.10
N LEU A 170 -25.69 -7.61 -51.79
CA LEU A 170 -26.26 -6.78 -52.87
C LEU A 170 -26.74 -5.39 -52.39
N ASP A 171 -26.96 -5.23 -51.09
CA ASP A 171 -27.29 -3.97 -50.42
C ASP A 171 -26.05 -3.14 -50.03
N GLY A 172 -24.84 -3.62 -50.34
CA GLY A 172 -23.56 -2.97 -50.01
C GLY A 172 -23.00 -3.33 -48.63
N CYS A 173 -23.70 -4.15 -47.82
CA CYS A 173 -23.19 -4.58 -46.52
C CYS A 173 -22.03 -5.58 -46.68
N THR A 174 -20.95 -5.37 -45.93
CA THR A 174 -19.77 -6.26 -45.95
C THR A 174 -19.81 -7.27 -44.81
N ILE A 175 -19.63 -8.55 -45.13
CA ILE A 175 -19.47 -9.65 -44.17
C ILE A 175 -17.99 -10.05 -44.14
N GLY A 176 -17.38 -10.09 -42.95
CA GLY A 176 -15.94 -10.37 -42.78
C GLY A 176 -15.06 -9.13 -42.96
N GLY A 177 -13.73 -9.28 -42.90
CA GLY A 177 -12.79 -8.16 -42.99
C GLY A 177 -12.61 -7.39 -41.68
N LYS A 178 -12.39 -8.09 -40.57
CA LYS A 178 -12.10 -7.43 -39.28
C LYS A 178 -10.65 -6.94 -39.27
N THR A 179 -10.44 -5.63 -39.13
CA THR A 179 -9.13 -5.04 -38.83
C THR A 179 -8.77 -5.33 -37.37
N GLY A 180 -8.17 -6.50 -37.13
CA GLY A 180 -7.69 -6.89 -35.80
C GLY A 180 -6.19 -6.61 -35.65
N ALA A 181 -5.75 -6.28 -34.44
CA ALA A 181 -4.34 -6.46 -34.10
C ALA A 181 -4.10 -7.94 -33.77
N LEU A 182 -3.08 -8.57 -34.37
CA LEU A 182 -2.64 -9.88 -33.90
C LEU A 182 -1.89 -9.67 -32.58
N TYR A 183 -2.44 -10.20 -31.50
CA TYR A 183 -1.85 -10.15 -30.18
C TYR A 183 -0.94 -11.36 -29.95
N ASP A 184 0.30 -11.07 -29.59
CA ASP A 184 1.27 -12.06 -29.17
C ASP A 184 1.40 -12.07 -27.64
N ARG A 185 1.30 -13.25 -27.02
CA ARG A 185 1.34 -13.44 -25.55
C ARG A 185 2.76 -13.38 -24.97
N ARG A 186 3.78 -13.10 -25.78
CA ARG A 186 5.16 -12.92 -25.31
C ARG A 186 5.27 -11.72 -24.35
N ILE A 187 6.12 -11.87 -23.34
CA ILE A 187 6.40 -10.82 -22.36
C ILE A 187 7.51 -9.91 -22.91
N ALA A 188 7.20 -8.64 -23.17
CA ALA A 188 8.19 -7.61 -23.41
C ALA A 188 8.55 -6.89 -22.10
N LYS A 189 9.81 -6.48 -21.98
CA LYS A 189 10.30 -5.66 -20.87
C LYS A 189 10.41 -4.21 -21.34
N TYR A 190 9.88 -3.29 -20.57
CA TYR A 190 9.93 -1.86 -20.88
C TYR A 190 10.90 -1.14 -19.94
N SER A 191 11.58 -0.12 -20.48
CA SER A 191 12.50 0.70 -19.69
C SER A 191 11.73 1.72 -18.85
N LEU A 192 12.19 1.89 -17.61
CA LEU A 192 11.73 2.93 -16.69
C LEU A 192 12.70 4.13 -16.64
N ASP A 193 13.67 4.21 -17.55
CA ASP A 193 14.80 5.15 -17.42
C ASP A 193 14.33 6.60 -17.49
N LEU A 194 13.39 6.93 -18.38
CA LEU A 194 12.79 8.28 -18.45
C LEU A 194 12.09 8.67 -17.14
N LEU A 195 11.35 7.74 -16.55
CA LEU A 195 10.66 7.96 -15.28
C LEU A 195 11.67 8.11 -14.13
N LYS A 196 12.71 7.27 -14.09
CA LYS A 196 13.78 7.36 -13.10
C LYS A 196 14.52 8.70 -13.18
N ILE A 197 14.85 9.17 -14.39
CA ILE A 197 15.49 10.47 -14.60
C ILE A 197 14.57 11.59 -14.09
N ARG A 198 13.27 11.53 -14.41
CA ARG A 198 12.30 12.55 -13.99
C ARG A 198 12.08 12.60 -12.48
N LEU A 199 12.22 11.49 -11.76
CA LEU A 199 12.00 11.42 -10.32
C LEU A 199 13.30 11.28 -9.51
N ASN A 200 14.47 11.55 -10.12
CA ASN A 200 15.77 11.33 -9.49
C ASN A 200 16.06 12.31 -8.34
N HIS A 201 15.47 13.51 -8.39
CA HIS A 201 15.60 14.53 -7.33
C HIS A 201 14.67 14.27 -6.14
N ILE A 202 13.72 13.33 -6.26
CA ILE A 202 12.77 13.04 -5.18
C ILE A 202 13.49 12.26 -4.08
N PRO A 203 13.51 12.76 -2.84
CA PRO A 203 14.16 12.08 -1.74
C PRO A 203 13.41 10.78 -1.40
N PRO A 204 14.10 9.74 -0.90
CA PRO A 204 13.46 8.46 -0.60
C PRO A 204 12.30 8.52 0.39
N HIS A 205 12.38 9.45 1.35
CA HIS A 205 11.31 9.79 2.29
C HIS A 205 9.97 10.07 1.59
N ASP A 206 10.00 10.73 0.43
CA ASP A 206 8.80 11.15 -0.30
C ASP A 206 8.10 9.99 -1.03
N TYR A 207 8.72 8.82 -1.12
CA TYR A 207 8.03 7.58 -1.53
C TYR A 207 7.13 7.05 -0.41
N TYR A 208 7.34 7.55 0.81
CA TYR A 208 6.64 7.16 2.02
C TYR A 208 6.13 8.38 2.83
N PRO A 209 5.33 9.32 2.28
CA PRO A 209 4.76 10.46 3.02
C PRO A 209 3.95 10.11 4.28
N LEU A 210 4.25 10.69 5.44
CA LEU A 210 3.45 10.46 6.65
C LEU A 210 2.10 11.21 6.59
N MET A 211 1.04 10.64 7.18
CA MET A 211 -0.31 11.24 7.12
C MET A 211 -0.39 12.60 7.83
N HIS A 212 0.40 12.80 8.88
CA HIS A 212 0.35 13.98 9.75
C HIS A 212 1.49 14.97 9.49
N GLU A 213 2.27 14.74 8.42
CA GLU A 213 3.40 15.61 8.10
C GLU A 213 2.94 16.95 7.53
N ARG A 214 3.72 18.01 7.77
CA ARG A 214 3.46 19.31 7.17
C ARG A 214 3.59 19.19 5.64
N LYS A 215 2.53 19.58 4.93
CA LYS A 215 2.45 19.51 3.47
C LYS A 215 3.55 20.36 2.83
N LYS A 216 4.19 19.81 1.78
CA LYS A 216 4.95 20.63 0.82
C LYS A 216 3.94 21.42 -0.02
N GLU A 217 4.15 22.72 -0.13
CA GLU A 217 3.41 23.55 -1.08
C GLU A 217 3.98 23.29 -2.47
N TYR A 218 3.09 23.01 -3.44
CA TYR A 218 3.48 22.75 -4.82
C TYR A 218 2.90 23.84 -5.70
N ASP A 219 3.76 24.55 -6.43
CA ASP A 219 3.36 25.58 -7.39
C ASP A 219 2.39 25.04 -8.44
N ALA A 220 2.52 23.75 -8.78
CA ALA A 220 1.63 23.05 -9.70
C ALA A 220 0.15 23.10 -9.28
N VAL A 221 -0.18 23.27 -7.99
CA VAL A 221 -1.57 23.39 -7.51
C VAL A 221 -2.29 24.58 -8.14
N LEU A 222 -1.56 25.66 -8.45
CA LEU A 222 -2.10 26.87 -9.07
C LEU A 222 -2.36 26.71 -10.58
N LEU A 223 -1.82 25.64 -11.18
CA LEU A 223 -1.97 25.40 -12.60
C LEU A 223 -3.36 24.83 -12.94
N PRO A 224 -3.88 25.09 -14.15
CA PRO A 224 -5.09 24.47 -14.66
C PRO A 224 -5.10 22.95 -14.51
N LYS A 225 -6.28 22.39 -14.22
CA LYS A 225 -6.47 20.96 -13.95
C LYS A 225 -5.82 20.04 -15.01
N ILE A 226 -5.95 20.37 -16.30
CA ILE A 226 -5.38 19.58 -17.39
C ILE A 226 -3.86 19.48 -17.30
N ILE A 227 -3.20 20.55 -16.83
CA ILE A 227 -1.74 20.57 -16.64
C ILE A 227 -1.38 19.73 -15.42
N ARG A 228 -2.10 19.91 -14.31
CA ARG A 228 -1.93 19.10 -13.08
C ARG A 228 -2.09 17.60 -13.32
N GLU A 229 -3.07 17.20 -14.13
CA GLU A 229 -3.31 15.78 -14.46
C GLU A 229 -2.22 15.17 -15.35
N ARG A 230 -1.42 16.00 -16.05
CA ARG A 230 -0.30 15.56 -16.89
C ARG A 230 1.07 15.70 -16.22
N ASP A 231 1.15 16.45 -15.13
CA ASP A 231 2.39 16.64 -14.38
C ASP A 231 2.76 15.36 -13.62
N THR A 232 3.94 14.82 -13.91
CA THR A 232 4.38 13.52 -13.35
C THR A 232 4.64 13.60 -11.85
N GLU A 233 5.25 14.68 -11.36
CA GLU A 233 5.62 14.83 -9.96
C GLU A 233 4.41 15.16 -9.09
N TYR A 234 3.56 16.06 -9.57
CA TYR A 234 2.29 16.35 -8.90
C TYR A 234 1.45 15.07 -8.76
N GLN A 235 1.28 14.31 -9.84
CA GLN A 235 0.54 13.04 -9.77
C GLN A 235 1.25 12.01 -8.87
N PHE A 236 2.59 11.99 -8.81
CA PHE A 236 3.34 11.14 -7.87
C PHE A 236 2.95 11.41 -6.42
N TYR A 237 3.04 12.66 -5.97
CA TYR A 237 2.71 13.02 -4.60
C TYR A 237 1.24 12.79 -4.26
N ARG A 238 0.33 13.21 -5.16
CA ARG A 238 -1.11 13.05 -4.94
C ARG A 238 -1.51 11.58 -4.85
N LEU A 239 -0.96 10.71 -5.71
CA LEU A 239 -1.28 9.29 -5.70
C LEU A 239 -0.77 8.58 -4.45
N LEU A 240 0.45 8.87 -4.01
CA LEU A 240 0.99 8.27 -2.77
C LEU A 240 0.23 8.72 -1.52
N LEU A 241 -0.20 9.99 -1.49
CA LEU A 241 -1.03 10.52 -0.41
C LEU A 241 -2.40 9.82 -0.38
N PHE A 242 -3.14 9.82 -1.50
CA PHE A 242 -4.45 9.18 -1.55
C PHE A 242 -4.37 7.68 -1.30
N GLN A 243 -3.31 7.00 -1.74
CA GLN A 243 -3.10 5.59 -1.40
C GLN A 243 -3.10 5.37 0.11
N ARG A 244 -2.35 6.20 0.85
CA ARG A 244 -2.32 6.10 2.32
C ARG A 244 -3.66 6.40 2.94
N LEU A 245 -4.29 7.49 2.52
CA LEU A 245 -5.58 7.90 3.06
C LEU A 245 -6.63 6.82 2.81
N LEU A 246 -6.72 6.27 1.60
CA LEU A 246 -7.64 5.19 1.28
C LEU A 246 -7.37 3.91 2.10
N HIS A 247 -6.10 3.56 2.34
CA HIS A 247 -5.78 2.42 3.21
C HIS A 247 -6.17 2.64 4.68
N GLY A 248 -6.22 3.90 5.15
CA GLY A 248 -6.66 4.25 6.49
C GLY A 248 -8.17 4.50 6.63
N TYR A 249 -8.92 4.41 5.54
CA TYR A 249 -10.37 4.59 5.55
C TYR A 249 -11.02 3.45 6.37
N PRO A 250 -12.04 3.72 7.23
CA PRO A 250 -12.84 4.95 7.31
C PRO A 250 -12.29 6.06 8.19
N PHE A 251 -11.25 5.82 9.00
CA PHE A 251 -10.76 6.78 9.99
C PHE A 251 -10.12 8.03 9.36
N THR A 252 -9.61 7.90 8.15
CA THR A 252 -9.01 8.97 7.36
C THR A 252 -10.01 9.74 6.49
N ALA A 253 -11.31 9.44 6.55
CA ALA A 253 -12.36 10.15 5.80
C ALA A 253 -12.27 11.69 5.85
N PRO A 254 -12.02 12.36 7.00
CA PRO A 254 -11.88 13.81 7.02
C PRO A 254 -10.67 14.31 6.20
N TYR A 255 -9.56 13.58 6.21
CA TYR A 255 -8.38 13.89 5.42
C TYR A 255 -8.61 13.65 3.93
N ILE A 256 -9.34 12.59 3.56
CA ILE A 256 -9.74 12.34 2.16
C ILE A 256 -10.57 13.52 1.64
N ARG A 257 -11.52 14.03 2.43
CA ARG A 257 -12.34 15.19 2.06
C ARG A 257 -11.48 16.44 1.84
N ALA A 258 -10.62 16.76 2.81
CA ALA A 258 -9.75 17.94 2.73
C ALA A 258 -8.81 17.88 1.51
N GLU A 259 -8.27 16.70 1.18
CA GLU A 259 -7.43 16.54 0.00
C GLU A 259 -8.25 16.57 -1.30
N ALA A 260 -9.44 15.96 -1.32
CA ALA A 260 -10.31 15.93 -2.49
C ALA A 260 -10.79 17.33 -2.92
N GLU A 261 -10.92 18.27 -1.98
CA GLU A 261 -11.22 19.68 -2.26
C GLU A 261 -10.15 20.35 -3.14
N ILE A 262 -8.89 19.91 -3.02
CA ILE A 262 -7.77 20.46 -3.80
C ILE A 262 -7.75 19.87 -5.22
N ASP A 263 -7.74 18.53 -5.31
CA ASP A 263 -7.79 17.78 -6.57
C ASP A 263 -7.97 16.28 -6.32
N ILE A 264 -8.49 15.54 -7.29
CA ILE A 264 -8.53 14.07 -7.20
C ILE A 264 -7.81 13.47 -8.41
N PRO A 265 -6.68 12.76 -8.20
CA PRO A 265 -5.94 12.11 -9.27
C PRO A 265 -6.84 11.22 -10.12
N PRO A 266 -6.73 11.28 -11.45
CA PRO A 266 -7.60 10.50 -12.35
C PRO A 266 -7.63 9.01 -12.03
N LEU A 267 -6.46 8.45 -11.69
CA LEU A 267 -6.29 7.01 -11.50
C LEU A 267 -7.06 6.44 -10.29
N VAL A 268 -7.19 7.21 -9.20
CA VAL A 268 -7.88 6.76 -7.96
C VAL A 268 -9.21 7.48 -7.75
N ARG A 269 -9.70 8.19 -8.76
CA ARG A 269 -10.91 9.01 -8.64
C ARG A 269 -12.13 8.22 -8.21
N GLY A 270 -12.32 7.03 -8.77
CA GLY A 270 -13.42 6.13 -8.39
C GLY A 270 -13.36 5.75 -6.91
N ASP A 271 -12.19 5.28 -6.44
CA ASP A 271 -11.98 4.87 -5.04
C ASP A 271 -12.22 6.03 -4.06
N VAL A 272 -11.73 7.22 -4.41
CA VAL A 272 -11.92 8.44 -3.59
C VAL A 272 -13.40 8.83 -3.53
N TRP A 273 -14.13 8.82 -4.65
CA TRP A 273 -15.56 9.08 -4.63
C TRP A 273 -16.34 8.04 -3.84
N ALA A 274 -16.00 6.76 -3.97
CA ALA A 274 -16.61 5.70 -3.18
C ALA A 274 -16.41 5.94 -1.67
N ALA A 275 -15.20 6.32 -1.25
CA ALA A 275 -14.91 6.68 0.14
C ALA A 275 -15.68 7.94 0.60
N LEU A 276 -15.77 8.97 -0.23
CA LEU A 276 -16.50 10.21 0.09
C LEU A 276 -18.00 9.99 0.24
N LEU A 277 -18.57 9.12 -0.60
CA LEU A 277 -20.00 8.76 -0.58
C LEU A 277 -20.33 7.72 0.51
N GLY A 278 -19.33 7.23 1.24
CA GLY A 278 -19.55 6.23 2.28
C GLY A 278 -20.01 4.88 1.72
N VAL A 279 -19.56 4.52 0.52
CA VAL A 279 -19.87 3.20 -0.06
C VAL A 279 -19.13 2.15 0.76
N VAL A 280 -19.89 1.23 1.35
CA VAL A 280 -19.37 0.13 2.18
C VAL A 280 -19.95 -1.19 1.70
N GLY A 281 -19.13 -2.24 1.70
CA GLY A 281 -19.54 -3.61 1.40
C GLY A 281 -18.81 -4.21 0.21
N ASP A 282 -19.14 -5.46 -0.12
CA ASP A 282 -18.62 -6.13 -1.31
C ASP A 282 -19.40 -5.67 -2.53
N ILE A 283 -18.91 -4.58 -3.13
CA ILE A 283 -19.50 -3.98 -4.34
C ILE A 283 -19.42 -4.98 -5.50
N GLN A 284 -18.37 -5.80 -5.56
CA GLN A 284 -18.18 -6.75 -6.64
C GLN A 284 -19.24 -7.85 -6.57
N ASP A 285 -19.45 -8.45 -5.40
CA ASP A 285 -20.50 -9.44 -5.18
C ASP A 285 -21.90 -8.86 -5.40
N GLN A 286 -22.13 -7.60 -5.00
CA GLN A 286 -23.40 -6.93 -5.25
C GLN A 286 -23.62 -6.68 -6.74
N TYR A 287 -22.59 -6.23 -7.45
CA TYR A 287 -22.63 -5.99 -8.89
C TYR A 287 -22.79 -7.28 -9.69
N GLU A 288 -22.14 -8.37 -9.28
CA GLU A 288 -22.27 -9.69 -9.91
C GLU A 288 -23.65 -10.32 -9.71
N ARG A 289 -24.33 -9.99 -8.61
CA ARG A 289 -25.73 -10.38 -8.37
C ARG A 289 -26.75 -9.66 -9.23
N ILE A 290 -26.38 -8.56 -9.89
CA ILE A 290 -27.27 -7.86 -10.81
C ILE A 290 -27.34 -8.67 -12.10
N ASP A 291 -28.55 -9.07 -12.47
CA ASP A 291 -28.85 -9.65 -13.78
C ASP A 291 -28.65 -8.57 -14.86
N LYS A 292 -27.67 -8.81 -15.75
CA LYS A 292 -27.28 -7.92 -16.85
C LYS A 292 -27.66 -8.49 -18.22
N GLU A 293 -28.20 -9.69 -18.25
CA GLU A 293 -28.47 -10.44 -19.48
C GLU A 293 -29.95 -10.38 -19.86
N THR A 294 -30.85 -10.33 -18.86
CA THR A 294 -32.29 -10.22 -19.14
C THR A 294 -32.64 -8.82 -19.64
N PRO A 295 -33.24 -8.67 -20.84
CA PRO A 295 -33.61 -7.37 -21.38
C PRO A 295 -34.63 -6.68 -20.48
N THR A 296 -34.30 -5.50 -19.98
CA THR A 296 -35.19 -4.65 -19.19
C THR A 296 -35.80 -3.57 -20.08
N PRO A 297 -36.95 -2.98 -19.69
CA PRO A 297 -37.58 -1.88 -20.44
C PRO A 297 -36.66 -0.65 -20.61
N THR A 298 -35.64 -0.52 -19.76
CA THR A 298 -34.64 0.55 -19.72
C THR A 298 -33.52 0.41 -20.76
N ASP A 299 -33.31 -0.78 -21.34
CA ASP A 299 -32.22 -1.05 -22.29
C ASP A 299 -32.46 -0.48 -23.70
N ARG A 300 -33.43 0.43 -23.86
CA ARG A 300 -33.82 1.07 -25.12
C ARG A 300 -33.29 2.50 -25.28
N GLN A 301 -32.23 2.89 -24.56
CA GLN A 301 -31.55 4.18 -24.71
C GLN A 301 -30.19 4.05 -25.37
#